data_AF-A0A836RAK5-F1
#
_entry.id   AF-A0A836RAK5-F1
#
_cell.length_a   1.000
_cell.length_b   1.000
_cell.length_c   1.000
_cell.angle_alpha   90.00
_cell.angle_beta   90.00
_cell.angle_gamma   90.00
#
_symmetry.space_group_name_H-M   'P 1'
#
loop_
_entity.id
_entity.type
_entity.pdbx_description
1 polymer ?
#
loop_
_entity_poly.entity_id
_entity_poly.type
_entity_poly.pdbx_seq_one_letter_code
_entity_poly.pdbx_strand_id
1 'polypeptide(L)'
;MMRRDVRRSRLMVLVVAAVWLPARMAWGGSPVRYAPDVVGEGRIFLVALDVAPEVPQIAVTVPDSLVLFDRTPLPTASRTRKYYFRARKPTQRAEIVFGLPSGKVVVPVTIWSFEDLRSFRKLKGVLLPRRWPLGERLPELKQKQTFPTGAETKQPKRKDRSGWLAYSDDDIWAMQPDSTIPRWHWTNIVHGCPVHGRAIYRKRSYYPWEMDATFPWRWKIRCPVGGEEYPSNDFAHGDMTSGPFPDDGIGGGCLYKGN
;
A
#
# COMPACT_ATOMS: atom_id res chain seq x y z
N MET A 1 -16.69 -51.67 -76.18
CA MET A 1 -16.79 -52.59 -75.02
C MET A 1 -15.62 -52.29 -74.08
N MET A 2 -15.91 -51.99 -72.83
CA MET A 2 -15.09 -51.29 -71.84
C MET A 2 -13.69 -51.89 -71.61
N ARG A 3 -12.66 -51.04 -71.65
CA ARG A 3 -11.43 -51.21 -70.86
C ARG A 3 -11.64 -50.52 -69.51
N ARG A 4 -11.66 -51.30 -68.44
CA ARG A 4 -11.55 -50.82 -67.06
C ARG A 4 -10.06 -50.67 -66.75
N ASP A 5 -9.64 -49.45 -66.47
CA ASP A 5 -8.34 -49.19 -65.86
C ASP A 5 -8.56 -48.41 -64.57
N VAL A 6 -8.07 -48.98 -63.47
CA VAL A 6 -8.38 -48.59 -62.09
C VAL A 6 -7.38 -47.53 -61.66
N ARG A 7 -7.76 -46.26 -61.72
CA ARG A 7 -7.03 -45.18 -61.06
C ARG A 7 -7.50 -45.03 -59.62
N ARG A 8 -6.59 -45.31 -58.68
CA ARG A 8 -6.74 -45.00 -57.26
C ARG A 8 -6.67 -43.48 -57.06
N SER A 9 -7.82 -42.86 -56.79
CA SER A 9 -7.88 -41.46 -56.35
C SER A 9 -7.47 -41.36 -54.88
N ARG A 10 -6.39 -40.63 -54.60
CA ARG A 10 -6.01 -40.22 -53.24
C ARG A 10 -7.02 -39.19 -52.74
N LEU A 11 -7.80 -39.56 -51.73
CA LEU A 11 -8.68 -38.65 -51.01
C LEU A 11 -7.81 -37.71 -50.16
N MET A 12 -7.75 -36.44 -50.54
CA MET A 12 -7.05 -35.40 -49.79
C MET A 12 -7.98 -34.97 -48.65
N VAL A 13 -7.76 -35.51 -47.46
CA VAL A 13 -8.48 -35.10 -46.24
C VAL A 13 -7.97 -33.73 -45.83
N LEU A 14 -8.78 -32.69 -46.10
CA LEU A 14 -8.60 -31.36 -45.57
C LEU A 14 -8.91 -31.41 -44.06
N VAL A 15 -7.88 -31.49 -43.23
CA VAL A 15 -8.00 -31.26 -41.79
C VAL A 15 -8.18 -29.77 -41.59
N VAL A 16 -9.43 -29.33 -41.47
CA VAL A 16 -9.75 -28.00 -40.95
C VAL A 16 -9.38 -28.02 -39.47
N ALA A 17 -8.18 -27.53 -39.14
CA ALA A 17 -7.80 -27.23 -37.77
C ALA A 17 -8.68 -26.06 -37.31
N ALA A 18 -9.82 -26.37 -36.71
CA ALA A 18 -10.60 -25.41 -35.95
C ALA A 18 -9.74 -24.96 -34.78
N VAL A 19 -9.04 -23.84 -34.95
CA VAL A 19 -8.40 -23.12 -33.85
C VAL A 19 -9.53 -22.64 -32.95
N TRP A 20 -9.82 -23.44 -31.92
CA TRP A 20 -10.60 -23.01 -30.76
C TRP A 20 -9.77 -21.95 -30.04
N LEU A 21 -9.91 -20.70 -30.47
CA LEU A 21 -9.65 -19.56 -29.60
C LEU A 21 -10.70 -19.65 -28.48
N PRO A 22 -10.33 -19.91 -27.21
CA PRO A 22 -11.29 -19.72 -26.15
C PRO A 22 -11.65 -18.25 -26.18
N ALA A 23 -12.92 -17.95 -26.50
CA ALA A 23 -13.48 -16.64 -26.30
C ALA A 23 -13.23 -16.29 -24.84
N ARG A 24 -12.24 -15.42 -24.58
CA ARG A 24 -12.04 -14.84 -23.26
C ARG A 24 -13.34 -14.11 -22.95
N MET A 25 -14.17 -14.71 -22.09
CA MET A 25 -15.29 -14.01 -21.46
C MET A 25 -14.73 -12.69 -20.95
N ALA A 26 -15.12 -11.59 -21.59
CA ALA A 26 -14.91 -10.27 -21.04
C ALA A 26 -15.83 -10.21 -19.81
N TRP A 27 -15.25 -10.34 -18.62
CA TRP A 27 -15.99 -10.07 -17.39
C TRP A 27 -16.36 -8.59 -17.43
N GLY A 28 -17.65 -8.30 -17.62
CA GLY A 28 -18.21 -6.95 -17.75
C GLY A 28 -18.23 -6.15 -16.44
N GLY A 29 -17.08 -6.07 -15.77
CA GLY A 29 -16.84 -5.22 -14.60
C GLY A 29 -15.83 -4.13 -14.93
N SER A 30 -15.86 -3.03 -14.16
CA SER A 30 -14.79 -2.02 -14.24
C SER A 30 -13.44 -2.68 -13.92
N PRO A 31 -12.38 -2.44 -14.72
CA PRO A 31 -11.05 -2.94 -14.42
C PRO A 31 -10.45 -2.28 -13.16
N VAL A 32 -11.09 -1.25 -12.60
CA VAL A 32 -10.67 -0.59 -11.35
C VAL A 32 -11.21 -1.38 -10.16
N ARG A 33 -10.34 -2.10 -9.46
CA ARG A 33 -10.65 -2.80 -8.21
C ARG A 33 -10.76 -1.82 -7.03
N TYR A 34 -9.92 -0.79 -7.03
CA TYR A 34 -9.94 0.26 -6.00
C TYR A 34 -9.37 1.56 -6.55
N ALA A 35 -10.05 2.67 -6.23
CA ALA A 35 -9.53 4.03 -6.35
C ALA A 35 -10.24 4.92 -5.33
N PRO A 36 -9.54 5.90 -4.72
CA PRO A 36 -10.20 6.90 -3.89
C PRO A 36 -10.89 7.96 -4.75
N ASP A 37 -12.07 8.43 -4.33
CA ASP A 37 -12.72 9.57 -4.98
C ASP A 37 -12.04 10.89 -4.61
N VAL A 38 -11.58 10.98 -3.35
CA VAL A 38 -11.04 12.19 -2.74
C VAL A 38 -9.82 11.85 -1.89
N VAL A 39 -8.75 12.62 -2.04
CA VAL A 39 -7.55 12.56 -1.21
C VAL A 39 -7.16 13.95 -0.71
N GLY A 40 -6.43 14.03 0.40
CA GLY A 40 -5.84 15.28 0.86
C GLY A 40 -4.52 15.60 0.15
N GLU A 41 -4.18 16.87 0.04
CA GLU A 41 -2.85 17.31 -0.36
C GLU A 41 -1.77 16.66 0.52
N GLY A 42 -0.66 16.25 -0.11
CA GLY A 42 0.46 15.56 0.52
C GLY A 42 0.24 14.06 0.80
N ARG A 43 -1.00 13.56 0.68
CA ARG A 43 -1.33 12.17 1.00
C ARG A 43 -0.82 11.20 -0.05
N ILE A 44 -0.35 10.05 0.42
CA ILE A 44 -0.13 8.85 -0.38
C ILE A 44 -1.48 8.13 -0.55
N PHE A 45 -1.72 7.58 -1.73
CA PHE A 45 -2.84 6.68 -2.01
C PHE A 45 -2.46 5.68 -3.09
N LEU A 46 -3.32 4.67 -3.33
CA LEU A 46 -3.14 3.73 -4.43
C LEU A 46 -4.35 3.69 -5.35
N VAL A 47 -4.11 3.29 -6.59
CA VAL A 47 -5.13 2.76 -7.51
C VAL A 47 -4.80 1.29 -7.78
N ALA A 48 -5.79 0.40 -7.63
CA ALA A 48 -5.65 -1.01 -7.91
C ALA A 48 -6.50 -1.39 -9.12
N LEU A 49 -5.89 -2.04 -10.10
CA LEU A 49 -6.57 -2.58 -11.28
C LEU A 49 -6.61 -4.11 -11.23
N ASP A 50 -7.68 -4.71 -11.75
CA ASP A 50 -7.77 -6.14 -12.05
C ASP A 50 -7.31 -6.39 -13.49
N VAL A 51 -6.10 -6.92 -13.63
CA VAL A 51 -5.42 -7.10 -14.91
C VAL A 51 -4.76 -8.47 -14.91
N ALA A 52 -4.88 -9.20 -16.02
CA ALA A 52 -4.28 -10.52 -16.13
C ALA A 52 -2.73 -10.45 -15.96
N PRO A 53 -2.10 -11.43 -15.27
CA PRO A 53 -0.67 -11.36 -14.92
C PRO A 53 0.26 -11.24 -16.14
N GLU A 54 -0.14 -11.78 -17.28
CA GLU A 54 0.58 -11.74 -18.55
C GLU A 54 0.56 -10.39 -19.27
N VAL A 55 -0.29 -9.45 -18.84
CA VAL A 55 -0.34 -8.11 -19.43
C VAL A 55 0.96 -7.37 -19.09
N PRO A 56 1.65 -6.79 -20.09
CA PRO A 56 2.90 -6.06 -19.87
C PRO A 56 2.65 -4.76 -19.09
N GLN A 57 3.72 -4.00 -18.87
CA GLN A 57 3.65 -2.74 -18.15
C GLN A 57 2.63 -1.79 -18.79
N ILE A 58 1.62 -1.41 -18.02
CA ILE A 58 0.59 -0.47 -18.46
C ILE A 58 1.17 0.94 -18.47
N ALA A 59 0.94 1.65 -19.57
CA ALA A 59 1.24 3.07 -19.69
C ALA A 59 0.27 3.87 -18.81
N VAL A 60 0.81 4.81 -18.03
CA VAL A 60 0.04 5.65 -17.11
C VAL A 60 0.33 7.11 -17.44
N THR A 61 -0.71 7.87 -17.76
CA THR A 61 -0.65 9.34 -17.82
C THR A 61 -1.09 9.88 -16.47
N VAL A 62 -0.25 10.71 -15.86
CA VAL A 62 -0.44 11.27 -14.53
C VAL A 62 -0.47 12.79 -14.65
N PRO A 63 -1.49 13.48 -14.11
CA PRO A 63 -1.53 14.94 -14.12
C PRO A 63 -0.50 15.53 -13.15
N ASP A 64 -0.05 16.77 -13.40
CA ASP A 64 0.99 17.45 -12.59
C ASP A 64 0.64 17.62 -11.10
N SER A 65 -0.63 17.50 -10.75
CA SER A 65 -1.10 17.52 -9.35
C SER A 65 -0.81 16.23 -8.58
N LEU A 66 -0.31 15.19 -9.26
CA LEU A 66 -0.01 13.87 -8.72
C LEU A 66 1.41 13.42 -9.13
N VAL A 67 1.99 12.54 -8.33
CA VAL A 67 3.22 11.83 -8.68
C VAL A 67 2.99 10.33 -8.51
N LEU A 68 3.15 9.55 -9.58
CA LEU A 68 3.27 8.09 -9.50
C LEU A 68 4.70 7.76 -9.07
N PHE A 69 4.87 7.24 -7.85
CA PHE A 69 6.21 7.01 -7.29
C PHE A 69 6.57 5.52 -7.17
N ASP A 70 5.58 4.63 -7.15
CA ASP A 70 5.84 3.18 -7.19
C ASP A 70 4.67 2.42 -7.86
N ARG A 71 4.88 1.16 -8.22
CA ARG A 71 3.88 0.28 -8.84
C ARG A 71 4.25 -1.19 -8.65
N THR A 72 3.26 -2.08 -8.78
CA THR A 72 3.51 -3.52 -8.77
C THR A 72 4.57 -3.91 -9.81
N PRO A 73 5.67 -4.57 -9.40
CA PRO A 73 6.72 -4.99 -10.31
C PRO A 73 6.25 -6.11 -11.26
N LEU A 74 6.96 -6.22 -12.38
CA LEU A 74 6.80 -7.29 -13.35
C LEU A 74 8.03 -8.19 -13.39
N PRO A 75 7.87 -9.51 -13.62
CA PRO A 75 6.59 -10.23 -13.72
C PRO A 75 5.89 -10.35 -12.35
N THR A 76 4.58 -10.63 -12.34
CA THR A 76 3.85 -11.01 -11.12
C THR A 76 2.95 -12.20 -11.40
N ALA A 77 2.51 -12.89 -10.36
CA ALA A 77 1.42 -13.88 -10.42
C ALA A 77 0.05 -13.29 -10.03
N SER A 78 0.02 -12.13 -9.37
CA SER A 78 -1.21 -11.46 -8.96
C SER A 78 -1.98 -10.84 -10.13
N ARG A 79 -3.31 -10.96 -10.09
CA ARG A 79 -4.20 -10.20 -10.98
C ARG A 79 -4.35 -8.73 -10.55
N THR A 80 -3.95 -8.39 -9.34
CA THR A 80 -4.07 -7.02 -8.84
C THR A 80 -2.82 -6.23 -9.17
N ARG A 81 -2.96 -5.17 -9.96
CA ARG A 81 -1.91 -4.19 -10.25
C ARG A 81 -2.13 -2.95 -9.41
N LYS A 82 -1.23 -2.71 -8.46
CA LYS A 82 -1.23 -1.52 -7.61
C LYS A 82 -0.33 -0.45 -8.20
N TYR A 83 -0.78 0.80 -8.15
CA TYR A 83 -0.05 1.99 -8.56
C TYR A 83 -0.14 3.00 -7.42
N TYR A 84 0.99 3.49 -6.93
CA TYR A 84 1.08 4.32 -5.74
C TYR A 84 1.36 5.77 -6.13
N PHE A 85 0.51 6.66 -5.63
CA PHE A 85 0.52 8.08 -5.98
C PHE A 85 0.67 8.94 -4.74
N ARG A 86 1.33 10.09 -4.89
CA ARG A 86 1.34 11.16 -3.91
C ARG A 86 0.63 12.38 -4.47
N ALA A 87 -0.35 12.90 -3.72
CA ALA A 87 -1.03 14.15 -4.05
C ALA A 87 -0.11 15.35 -3.77
N ARG A 88 0.13 16.18 -4.78
CA ARG A 88 1.04 17.34 -4.67
C ARG A 88 0.30 18.65 -4.54
N LYS A 89 -0.81 18.81 -5.25
CA LYS A 89 -1.51 20.10 -5.35
C LYS A 89 -3.02 19.90 -5.29
N PRO A 90 -3.78 20.77 -4.59
CA PRO A 90 -5.23 20.74 -4.62
C PRO A 90 -5.76 20.85 -6.04
N THR A 91 -6.73 20.02 -6.41
CA THR A 91 -7.25 19.92 -7.77
C THR A 91 -8.65 19.33 -7.71
N GLN A 92 -9.64 20.00 -8.28
CA GLN A 92 -11.03 19.52 -8.24
C GLN A 92 -11.22 18.20 -8.98
N ARG A 93 -10.46 18.01 -10.06
CA ARG A 93 -10.52 16.80 -10.89
C ARG A 93 -9.15 16.51 -11.51
N ALA A 94 -8.40 15.61 -10.89
CA ALA A 94 -7.16 15.05 -11.43
C ALA A 94 -7.50 13.72 -12.12
N GLU A 95 -7.21 13.58 -13.41
CA GLU A 95 -7.54 12.38 -14.18
C GLU A 95 -6.29 11.53 -14.43
N ILE A 96 -6.22 10.38 -13.78
CA ILE A 96 -5.19 9.37 -14.03
C ILE A 96 -5.68 8.48 -15.17
N VAL A 97 -4.89 8.33 -16.23
CA VAL A 97 -5.27 7.53 -17.40
C VAL A 97 -4.39 6.31 -17.54
N PHE A 98 -5.01 5.13 -17.57
CA PHE A 98 -4.35 3.85 -17.80
C PHE A 98 -4.65 3.34 -19.21
N GLY A 99 -3.60 3.07 -19.99
CA GLY A 99 -3.70 2.49 -21.33
C GLY A 99 -3.74 0.96 -21.28
N LEU A 100 -4.90 0.37 -20.95
CA LEU A 100 -5.05 -1.09 -20.97
C LEU A 100 -5.19 -1.60 -22.42
N PRO A 101 -4.86 -2.88 -22.70
CA PRO A 101 -5.11 -3.49 -24.00
C PRO A 101 -6.59 -3.47 -24.42
N SER A 102 -7.52 -3.48 -23.45
CA SER A 102 -8.96 -3.42 -23.68
C SER A 102 -9.49 -1.99 -23.92
N GLY A 103 -8.64 -0.97 -23.77
CA GLY A 103 -9.02 0.43 -23.90
C GLY A 103 -8.48 1.31 -22.78
N LYS A 104 -8.77 2.62 -22.89
CA LYS A 104 -8.37 3.59 -21.87
C LYS A 104 -9.29 3.51 -20.66
N VAL A 105 -8.69 3.54 -19.47
CA VAL A 105 -9.40 3.65 -18.19
C VAL A 105 -9.02 4.98 -17.55
N VAL A 106 -10.02 5.80 -17.23
CA VAL A 106 -9.81 7.10 -16.58
C VAL A 106 -10.28 7.00 -15.13
N VAL A 107 -9.40 7.33 -14.20
CA VAL A 107 -9.67 7.37 -12.77
C VAL A 107 -9.62 8.83 -12.31
N PRO A 108 -10.77 9.49 -12.09
CA PRO A 108 -10.82 10.83 -11.55
C PRO A 108 -10.60 10.80 -10.03
N VAL A 109 -9.76 11.72 -9.54
CA VAL A 109 -9.49 11.93 -8.12
C VAL A 109 -9.59 13.42 -7.81
N THR A 110 -10.33 13.79 -6.77
CA THR A 110 -10.32 15.14 -6.21
C THR A 110 -9.24 15.25 -5.14
N ILE A 111 -8.42 16.30 -5.20
CA ILE A 111 -7.39 16.60 -4.19
C ILE A 111 -7.82 17.82 -3.40
N TRP A 112 -8.11 17.63 -2.12
CA TRP A 112 -8.49 18.67 -1.18
C TRP A 112 -7.28 19.34 -0.56
N SER A 113 -7.32 20.66 -0.46
CA SER A 113 -6.37 21.43 0.34
C SER A 113 -6.55 21.13 1.83
N PHE A 114 -5.60 21.60 2.65
CA PHE A 114 -5.77 21.57 4.10
C PHE A 114 -6.96 22.42 4.59
N GLU A 115 -7.35 23.46 3.86
CA GLU A 115 -8.55 24.26 4.19
C GLU A 115 -9.83 23.49 3.88
N ASP A 116 -9.87 22.80 2.73
CA ASP A 116 -10.97 21.91 2.36
C ASP A 116 -11.17 20.80 3.40
N LEU A 117 -10.09 20.16 3.84
CA LEU A 117 -10.13 19.11 4.87
C LEU A 117 -10.67 19.60 6.22
N ARG A 118 -10.68 20.92 6.46
CA ARG A 118 -11.21 21.56 7.68
C ARG A 118 -12.63 22.06 7.50
N SER A 119 -13.12 22.24 6.28
CA SER A 119 -14.47 22.78 6.05
C SER A 119 -15.55 21.73 6.32
N PHE A 120 -16.61 22.16 7.02
CA PHE A 120 -17.78 21.35 7.27
C PHE A 120 -18.49 20.97 5.96
N ARG A 121 -18.75 19.68 5.77
CA ARG A 121 -19.42 19.15 4.57
C ARG A 121 -20.07 17.80 4.86
N LYS A 122 -21.16 17.49 4.18
CA LYS A 122 -21.75 16.13 4.19
C LYS A 122 -21.19 15.35 3.00
N LEU A 123 -20.35 14.35 3.26
CA LEU A 123 -19.79 13.46 2.24
C LEU A 123 -20.36 12.06 2.41
N LYS A 124 -21.05 11.55 1.38
CA LYS A 124 -21.66 10.20 1.37
C LYS A 124 -22.50 9.91 2.63
N GLY A 125 -23.29 10.90 3.07
CA GLY A 125 -24.12 10.79 4.26
C GLY A 125 -23.42 11.12 5.58
N VAL A 126 -22.09 11.24 5.60
CA VAL A 126 -21.30 11.51 6.81
C VAL A 126 -20.92 12.98 6.89
N LEU A 127 -21.18 13.62 8.03
CA LEU A 127 -20.69 14.98 8.29
C LEU A 127 -19.18 14.93 8.57
N LEU A 128 -18.42 15.65 7.76
CA LEU A 128 -16.99 15.83 7.86
C LEU A 128 -16.65 17.29 8.16
N PRO A 129 -15.51 17.57 8.80
CA PRO A 129 -14.64 16.59 9.44
C PRO A 129 -15.31 16.03 10.72
N ARG A 130 -15.12 14.73 11.02
CA ARG A 130 -15.55 14.11 12.29
C ARG A 130 -14.61 14.56 13.41
N ARG A 131 -14.72 15.83 13.82
CA ARG A 131 -13.98 16.38 14.95
C ARG A 131 -14.91 16.45 16.15
N TRP A 132 -14.33 16.37 17.35
CA TRP A 132 -14.97 16.97 18.52
C TRP A 132 -15.36 18.42 18.17
N PRO A 133 -16.46 18.95 18.74
CA PRO A 133 -16.94 20.29 18.42
C PRO A 133 -15.80 21.30 18.67
N LEU A 134 -15.20 21.76 17.58
CA LEU A 134 -14.23 22.86 17.59
C LEU A 134 -15.03 24.12 17.27
N GLY A 135 -14.94 25.10 18.16
CA GLY A 135 -15.70 26.36 18.08
C GLY A 135 -16.50 26.64 19.36
N GLU A 136 -16.77 25.61 20.14
CA GLU A 136 -17.31 25.75 21.50
C GLU A 136 -16.19 25.54 22.51
N ARG A 137 -16.14 26.41 23.51
CA ARG A 137 -15.26 26.19 24.67
C ARG A 137 -15.86 25.06 25.48
N LEU A 138 -15.36 23.84 25.28
CA LEU A 138 -15.67 22.74 26.18
C LEU A 138 -15.17 23.10 27.59
N PRO A 139 -15.90 22.74 28.66
CA PRO A 139 -15.41 22.94 30.01
C PRO A 139 -14.06 22.21 30.17
N GLU A 140 -13.10 22.88 30.81
CA GLU A 140 -11.81 22.26 31.09
C GLU A 140 -12.01 21.12 32.10
N LEU A 141 -12.03 19.89 31.59
CA LEU A 141 -12.18 18.69 32.42
C LEU A 141 -10.92 18.40 33.24
N LYS A 142 -9.78 19.01 32.87
CA LYS A 142 -8.52 18.86 33.60
C LYS A 142 -8.49 19.80 34.80
N GLN A 143 -8.87 19.27 35.96
CA GLN A 143 -8.83 20.04 37.22
C GLN A 143 -7.44 20.10 37.87
N LYS A 144 -6.46 19.36 37.35
CA LYS A 144 -5.09 19.36 37.82
C LYS A 144 -4.12 19.24 36.65
N GLN A 145 -2.94 19.79 36.86
CA GLN A 145 -1.86 19.85 35.90
C GLN A 145 -1.35 18.43 35.56
N THR A 146 -1.26 18.12 34.26
CA THR A 146 -0.77 16.80 33.75
C THR A 146 0.58 16.91 33.04
N PHE A 147 1.07 18.13 32.77
CA PHE A 147 2.37 18.38 32.15
C PHE A 147 3.22 19.34 33.00
N PRO A 148 4.51 19.06 33.21
CA PRO A 148 5.44 19.97 33.89
C PRO A 148 5.55 21.31 33.15
N THR A 149 5.45 22.43 33.88
CA THR A 149 5.58 23.81 33.34
C THR A 149 7.03 24.33 33.34
N GLY A 150 8.02 23.46 33.61
CA GLY A 150 9.41 23.85 33.76
C GLY A 150 9.76 24.50 35.12
N ALA A 151 8.77 24.73 35.99
CA ALA A 151 8.98 25.18 37.38
C ALA A 151 9.41 24.04 38.34
N GLU A 152 9.38 22.80 37.87
CA GLU A 152 9.87 21.64 38.61
C GLU A 152 11.39 21.59 38.49
N THR A 153 12.13 21.85 39.58
CA THR A 153 13.57 21.57 39.66
C THR A 153 13.81 20.07 39.55
N LYS A 154 13.87 19.56 38.32
CA LYS A 154 14.36 18.22 38.04
C LYS A 154 15.87 18.29 37.97
N GLN A 155 16.53 18.19 39.12
CA GLN A 155 17.91 17.75 39.11
C GLN A 155 17.89 16.30 38.59
N PRO A 156 18.47 16.00 37.42
CA PRO A 156 18.56 14.63 36.97
C PRO A 156 19.32 13.83 38.05
N LYS A 157 18.71 12.74 38.56
CA LYS A 157 19.30 11.90 39.61
C LYS A 157 20.64 11.27 39.19
N ARG A 158 20.99 11.32 37.90
CA ARG A 158 22.26 10.87 37.34
C ARG A 158 22.83 11.97 36.44
N LYS A 159 24.14 12.23 36.55
CA LYS A 159 24.91 13.08 35.62
C LYS A 159 24.99 12.53 34.20
N ASP A 160 24.67 11.25 34.05
CA ASP A 160 24.69 10.53 32.79
C ASP A 160 23.50 10.96 31.91
N ARG A 161 23.80 11.57 30.76
CA ARG A 161 22.83 11.88 29.69
C ARG A 161 22.59 10.66 28.77
N SER A 162 22.70 9.43 29.26
CA SER A 162 22.48 8.23 28.44
C SER A 162 21.01 8.00 28.11
N GLY A 163 20.78 7.24 27.05
CA GLY A 163 19.45 6.91 26.55
C GLY A 163 18.79 8.07 25.83
N TRP A 164 17.48 8.26 26.06
CA TRP A 164 16.67 9.26 25.34
C TRP A 164 17.12 10.70 25.56
N LEU A 165 17.75 11.01 26.70
CA LEU A 165 18.25 12.35 27.03
C LEU A 165 19.51 12.76 26.23
N ALA A 166 20.07 11.82 25.45
CA ALA A 166 21.18 12.08 24.54
C ALA A 166 20.72 12.71 23.21
N TYR A 167 19.45 12.57 22.85
CA TYR A 167 18.91 13.03 21.57
C TYR A 167 18.17 14.37 21.72
N SER A 168 18.12 15.15 20.63
CA SER A 168 17.29 16.36 20.61
C SER A 168 15.81 16.01 20.51
N ASP A 169 14.93 16.93 20.89
CA ASP A 169 13.49 16.77 20.67
C ASP A 169 13.16 16.60 19.18
N ASP A 170 13.90 17.29 18.30
CA ASP A 170 13.76 17.17 16.85
C ASP A 170 14.16 15.78 16.34
N ASP A 171 15.23 15.18 16.88
CA ASP A 171 15.64 13.81 16.56
C ASP A 171 14.56 12.79 16.98
N ILE A 172 14.00 12.97 18.18
CA ILE A 172 12.92 12.12 18.69
C ILE A 172 11.66 12.29 17.86
N TRP A 173 11.35 13.53 17.46
CA TRP A 173 10.18 13.83 16.65
C TRP A 173 10.30 13.29 15.22
N ALA A 174 11.45 13.50 14.58
CA ALA A 174 11.75 13.04 13.23
C ALA A 174 11.81 11.51 13.12
N MET A 175 11.93 10.81 14.24
CA MET A 175 11.87 9.34 14.29
C MET A 175 10.50 8.79 13.89
N GLN A 176 9.41 9.52 14.09
CA GLN A 176 8.08 9.02 13.78
C GLN A 176 7.91 8.85 12.26
N PRO A 177 7.46 7.67 11.78
CA PRO A 177 7.19 7.50 10.37
C PRO A 177 6.05 8.43 9.92
N ASP A 178 6.08 8.82 8.65
CA ASP A 178 5.06 9.68 8.04
C ASP A 178 3.65 9.13 8.34
N SER A 179 2.78 9.99 8.90
CA SER A 179 1.41 9.62 9.27
C SER A 179 0.51 9.18 8.09
N THR A 180 0.98 9.36 6.85
CA THR A 180 0.34 8.86 5.63
C THR A 180 0.61 7.39 5.37
N ILE A 181 1.60 6.79 6.03
CA ILE A 181 1.90 5.37 5.91
C ILE A 181 0.84 4.59 6.71
N PRO A 182 0.11 3.66 6.07
CA PRO A 182 -0.83 2.80 6.76
C PRO A 182 -0.11 1.92 7.78
N ARG A 183 -0.67 1.83 8.99
CA ARG A 183 -0.07 1.11 10.11
C ARG A 183 -1.03 0.06 10.62
N TRP A 184 -0.49 -1.09 10.98
CA TRP A 184 -1.22 -2.18 11.57
C TRP A 184 -0.66 -2.49 12.97
N HIS A 185 -1.54 -2.76 13.93
CA HIS A 185 -1.15 -2.92 15.34
C HIS A 185 -0.83 -4.37 15.73
N TRP A 186 -1.11 -5.34 14.84
CA TRP A 186 -0.90 -6.78 15.09
C TRP A 186 -0.14 -7.47 13.97
N THR A 187 1.13 -7.80 14.18
CA THR A 187 1.91 -8.47 13.14
C THR A 187 1.60 -9.96 13.04
N ASN A 188 0.71 -10.31 12.10
CA ASN A 188 0.39 -11.67 11.67
C ASN A 188 0.26 -12.69 12.82
N ILE A 189 -0.57 -12.40 13.82
CA ILE A 189 -0.67 -13.21 15.04
C ILE A 189 -0.96 -14.68 14.73
N VAL A 190 -1.89 -14.91 13.79
CA VAL A 190 -2.41 -16.24 13.48
C VAL A 190 -1.36 -17.10 12.76
N HIS A 191 -0.69 -16.54 11.75
CA HIS A 191 0.22 -17.33 10.90
C HIS A 191 1.70 -17.21 11.31
N GLY A 192 2.10 -16.13 11.98
CA GLY A 192 3.47 -15.89 12.43
C GLY A 192 4.39 -15.37 11.33
N CYS A 193 5.62 -15.87 11.27
CA CYS A 193 6.61 -15.42 10.28
C CYS A 193 6.26 -15.95 8.87
N PRO A 194 6.42 -15.16 7.80
CA PRO A 194 6.19 -15.63 6.43
C PRO A 194 6.99 -16.88 6.05
N VAL A 195 8.21 -17.01 6.59
CA VAL A 195 9.11 -18.14 6.32
C VAL A 195 8.93 -19.27 7.34
N HIS A 196 8.87 -18.94 8.63
CA HIS A 196 8.93 -19.90 9.74
C HIS A 196 7.58 -20.17 10.43
N GLY A 197 6.52 -19.51 9.98
CA GLY A 197 5.18 -19.61 10.54
C GLY A 197 5.15 -19.37 12.04
N ARG A 198 4.41 -20.24 12.74
CA ARG A 198 4.22 -20.19 14.20
C ARG A 198 5.45 -20.64 15.01
N ALA A 199 6.54 -21.06 14.38
CA ALA A 199 7.75 -21.48 15.10
C ALA A 199 8.35 -20.33 15.93
N ILE A 200 8.13 -19.08 15.51
CA ILE A 200 8.57 -17.89 16.25
C ILE A 200 8.01 -17.85 17.69
N TYR A 201 6.82 -18.40 17.92
CA TYR A 201 6.18 -18.41 19.24
C TYR A 201 6.82 -19.37 20.23
N ARG A 202 7.70 -20.27 19.75
CA ARG A 202 8.53 -21.11 20.62
C ARG A 202 9.68 -20.34 21.25
N LYS A 203 10.11 -19.22 20.64
CA LYS A 203 11.13 -18.33 21.19
C LYS A 203 10.54 -17.41 22.26
N ARG A 204 9.36 -16.84 22.00
CA ARG A 204 8.57 -16.06 22.95
C ARG A 204 7.08 -16.22 22.63
N SER A 205 6.26 -16.48 23.64
CA SER A 205 4.83 -16.76 23.43
C SER A 205 4.00 -15.53 23.03
N TYR A 206 4.46 -14.33 23.39
CA TYR A 206 3.78 -13.07 23.11
C TYR A 206 4.77 -12.08 22.46
N TYR A 207 4.33 -11.40 21.40
CA TYR A 207 5.15 -10.51 20.55
C TYR A 207 6.56 -11.09 20.27
N PRO A 208 6.66 -12.19 19.50
CA PRO A 208 7.91 -12.91 19.30
C PRO A 208 8.96 -12.17 18.47
N TRP A 209 8.56 -11.09 17.79
CA TRP A 209 9.40 -10.34 16.89
C TRP A 209 10.49 -9.56 17.62
N GLU A 210 11.71 -9.63 17.11
CA GLU A 210 12.83 -8.81 17.60
C GLU A 210 12.78 -7.43 16.95
N MET A 211 13.18 -6.40 17.69
CA MET A 211 13.20 -5.01 17.21
C MET A 211 14.54 -4.38 17.58
N ASP A 212 15.14 -3.69 16.62
CA ASP A 212 16.29 -2.83 16.85
C ASP A 212 15.78 -1.47 17.35
N ALA A 213 16.10 -1.15 18.59
CA ALA A 213 15.72 0.10 19.26
C ALA A 213 16.89 1.09 19.35
N THR A 214 17.88 0.95 18.48
CA THR A 214 18.98 1.92 18.36
C THR A 214 18.56 3.12 17.53
N PHE A 215 19.11 4.30 17.86
CA PHE A 215 18.91 5.51 17.08
C PHE A 215 19.89 5.56 15.90
N PRO A 216 19.45 5.95 14.69
CA PRO A 216 18.06 6.21 14.29
C PRO A 216 17.25 4.91 14.14
N TRP A 217 15.99 4.93 14.58
CA TRP A 217 15.14 3.74 14.53
C TRP A 217 14.89 3.29 13.09
N ARG A 218 15.19 2.02 12.83
CA ARG A 218 15.03 1.42 11.48
C ARG A 218 13.60 1.00 11.16
N TRP A 219 12.70 0.99 12.15
CA TRP A 219 11.30 0.52 12.04
C TRP A 219 11.14 -0.84 11.34
N LYS A 220 12.09 -1.74 11.57
CA LYS A 220 12.04 -3.12 11.10
C LYS A 220 11.81 -4.07 12.27
N ILE A 221 11.15 -5.18 11.97
CA ILE A 221 11.07 -6.33 12.87
C ILE A 221 11.92 -7.47 12.32
N ARG A 222 12.52 -8.25 13.21
CA ARG A 222 13.36 -9.39 12.85
C ARG A 222 12.75 -10.69 13.35
N CYS A 223 12.77 -11.72 12.50
CA CYS A 223 12.35 -13.07 12.87
C CYS A 223 13.36 -13.68 13.87
N PRO A 224 12.92 -14.16 15.06
CA PRO A 224 13.83 -14.76 16.05
C PRO A 224 14.29 -16.18 15.70
N VAL A 225 13.84 -16.72 14.56
CA VAL A 225 14.20 -18.07 14.08
C VAL A 225 15.25 -17.98 12.98
N GLY A 226 14.97 -17.22 11.91
CA GLY A 226 15.86 -17.10 10.75
C GLY A 226 16.61 -15.77 10.63
N GLY A 227 16.28 -14.78 11.46
CA GLY A 227 16.97 -13.48 11.44
C GLY A 227 16.56 -12.56 10.28
N GLU A 228 15.58 -12.93 9.46
CA GLU A 228 15.09 -12.08 8.37
C GLU A 228 14.39 -10.83 8.90
N GLU A 229 14.57 -9.71 8.21
CA GLU A 229 13.93 -8.44 8.53
C GLU A 229 12.68 -8.20 7.67
N TYR A 230 11.68 -7.59 8.29
CA TYR A 230 10.41 -7.22 7.65
C TYR A 230 10.02 -5.78 8.01
N PRO A 231 9.37 -5.05 7.09
CA PRO A 231 9.24 -5.39 5.67
C PRO A 231 10.55 -5.17 4.92
N SER A 232 10.75 -5.74 3.73
CA SER A 232 12.03 -5.59 3.00
C SER A 232 12.19 -4.24 2.28
N ASN A 233 11.09 -3.61 1.92
CA ASN A 233 11.06 -2.35 1.17
C ASN A 233 11.40 -1.13 2.06
N ASP A 234 11.90 -0.06 1.43
CA ASP A 234 12.24 1.19 2.09
C ASP A 234 11.10 2.23 2.00
N PHE A 235 10.14 2.08 2.91
CA PHE A 235 9.00 2.99 3.02
C PHE A 235 9.39 4.46 3.17
N ALA A 236 10.49 4.77 3.88
CA ALA A 236 10.89 6.15 4.14
C ALA A 236 11.25 6.87 2.84
N HIS A 237 11.75 6.14 1.85
CA HIS A 237 12.10 6.64 0.53
C HIS A 237 11.02 6.38 -0.54
N GLY A 238 9.81 5.94 -0.12
CA GLY A 238 8.69 5.72 -1.01
C GLY A 238 8.73 4.40 -1.79
N ASP A 239 9.59 3.46 -1.39
CA ASP A 239 9.57 2.10 -1.95
C ASP A 239 8.48 1.28 -1.26
N MET A 240 7.48 0.84 -2.02
CA MET A 240 6.32 0.07 -1.55
C MET A 240 6.40 -1.42 -1.95
N THR A 241 7.29 -1.77 -2.86
CA THR A 241 7.21 -3.07 -3.55
C THR A 241 8.52 -3.84 -3.68
N SER A 242 9.66 -3.27 -3.28
CA SER A 242 10.96 -3.92 -3.48
C SER A 242 11.33 -4.94 -2.40
N GLY A 243 12.19 -5.88 -2.80
CA GLY A 243 12.75 -6.91 -1.95
C GLY A 243 11.90 -8.18 -1.84
N PRO A 244 12.34 -9.17 -1.03
CA PRO A 244 11.70 -10.49 -0.95
C PRO A 244 10.43 -10.53 -0.09
N PHE A 245 10.21 -9.53 0.77
CA PHE A 245 9.07 -9.45 1.69
C PHE A 245 8.50 -8.01 1.72
N PRO A 246 8.13 -7.43 0.56
CA PRO A 246 7.61 -6.08 0.53
C PRO A 246 6.26 -6.04 1.23
N ASP A 247 6.04 -5.03 2.04
CA ASP A 247 4.74 -4.68 2.61
C ASP A 247 4.47 -3.26 2.14
N ASP A 248 3.26 -2.95 1.67
CA ASP A 248 2.86 -1.59 1.29
C ASP A 248 1.97 -0.94 2.37
N GLY A 249 1.76 -1.63 3.49
CA GLY A 249 0.87 -1.25 4.59
C GLY A 249 -0.62 -1.42 4.25
N ILE A 250 -0.95 -1.73 2.99
CA ILE A 250 -2.31 -1.75 2.43
C ILE A 250 -2.68 -3.19 2.09
N GLY A 251 -3.06 -3.92 3.14
CA GLY A 251 -3.43 -5.34 3.06
C GLY A 251 -3.18 -6.12 4.34
N GLY A 252 -2.43 -5.57 5.29
CA GLY A 252 -2.21 -6.17 6.61
C GLY A 252 -1.08 -7.19 6.69
N GLY A 253 -0.18 -7.24 5.69
CA GLY A 253 1.01 -8.09 5.73
C GLY A 253 1.89 -7.97 4.49
N CYS A 254 3.13 -8.46 4.61
CA CYS A 254 4.08 -8.52 3.51
C CYS A 254 3.73 -9.60 2.49
N LEU A 255 4.06 -9.34 1.23
CA LEU A 255 3.93 -10.30 0.14
C LEU A 255 5.05 -11.33 0.20
N TYR A 256 4.70 -12.62 0.20
CA TYR A 256 5.65 -13.71 0.11
C TYR A 256 5.10 -14.84 -0.76
N LYS A 257 5.84 -15.19 -1.83
CA LYS A 257 5.43 -16.22 -2.82
C LYS A 257 4.04 -15.97 -3.44
N GLY A 258 3.68 -14.70 -3.61
CA GLY A 258 2.45 -14.29 -4.30
C GLY A 258 1.21 -14.17 -3.41
N ASN A 259 1.34 -14.35 -2.09
CA ASN A 259 0.30 -14.10 -1.08
C ASN A 259 0.78 -13.09 -0.05
#